data_AF-A0A380X5Q4-F1
#
_entry.id   AF-A0A380X5Q4-F1
#
_cell.length_a   1.000
_cell.length_b   1.000
_cell.length_c   1.000
_cell.angle_alpha   90.00
_cell.angle_beta   90.00
_cell.angle_gamma   90.00
#
_symmetry.space_group_name_H-M   'P 1'
#
loop_
_entity.id
_entity.type
_entity.pdbx_description
1 polymer ?
#
loop_
_entity_poly.entity_id
_entity_poly.type
_entity_poly.pdbx_seq_one_letter_code
_entity_poly.pdbx_strand_id
1 'polypeptide(L)'
;MGKELAMVERNEKGRQVRKYFIECERRALQQPQQLALPEPEKKYTFEFTEYELEQLAWLWFSHKRMNTLLADLYEPLNALGSTFSGSVYSHAHEYHRHHKESQATMQRLIEPFKQSTKLNWQRVIPKITPTRNYLDF
;
A
#
# COMPACT_ATOMS: atom_id res chain seq x y z
N MET A 1 -34.20 -6.15 43.79
CA MET A 1 -34.93 -7.07 44.69
C MET A 1 -35.55 -8.29 43.99
N GLY A 2 -36.08 -8.21 42.75
CA GLY A 2 -36.78 -9.36 42.13
C GLY A 2 -35.95 -10.62 41.87
N LYS A 3 -34.67 -10.50 41.49
CA LYS A 3 -33.77 -11.65 41.24
C LYS A 3 -33.44 -12.44 42.52
N GLU A 4 -33.29 -11.75 43.64
CA GLU A 4 -32.88 -12.33 44.93
C GLU A 4 -34.03 -13.12 45.56
N LEU A 5 -35.25 -12.56 45.51
CA LEU A 5 -36.47 -13.26 45.93
C LEU A 5 -36.70 -14.53 45.10
N ALA A 6 -36.53 -14.44 43.77
CA ALA A 6 -36.64 -15.59 42.87
C ALA A 6 -35.51 -16.64 43.05
N MET A 7 -34.39 -16.29 43.67
CA MET A 7 -33.29 -17.22 43.97
C MET A 7 -33.51 -18.02 45.26
N VAL A 8 -34.22 -17.44 46.24
CA VAL A 8 -34.55 -18.09 47.53
C VAL A 8 -35.85 -18.90 47.44
N GLU A 9 -36.81 -18.47 46.62
CA GLU A 9 -38.09 -19.15 46.48
C GLU A 9 -38.02 -20.38 45.54
N ARG A 10 -38.45 -21.54 46.06
CA ARG A 10 -38.54 -22.82 45.31
C ARG A 10 -39.87 -22.96 44.56
N ASN A 11 -40.30 -21.92 43.84
CA ASN A 11 -41.49 -21.95 43.00
C ASN A 11 -41.15 -21.94 41.48
N GLU A 12 -42.13 -22.24 40.64
CA GLU A 12 -41.95 -22.37 39.19
C GLU A 12 -41.58 -21.03 38.52
N LYS A 13 -42.19 -19.93 38.97
CA LYS A 13 -41.88 -18.57 38.52
C LYS A 13 -40.43 -18.19 38.82
N GLY A 14 -39.94 -18.51 40.02
CA GLY A 14 -38.54 -18.31 40.41
C GLY A 14 -37.57 -19.11 39.53
N ARG A 15 -37.95 -20.34 39.13
CA ARG A 15 -37.15 -21.15 38.19
C ARG A 15 -37.03 -20.49 36.81
N GLN A 16 -38.12 -19.91 36.29
CA GLN A 16 -38.10 -19.21 35.01
C GLN A 16 -37.21 -17.95 35.07
N VAL A 17 -37.33 -17.17 36.15
CA VAL A 17 -36.50 -15.98 36.38
C VAL A 17 -35.01 -16.33 36.47
N ARG A 18 -34.64 -17.41 37.18
CA ARG A 18 -33.25 -17.87 37.23
C ARG A 18 -32.70 -18.24 35.85
N LYS A 19 -33.48 -19.00 35.06
CA LYS A 19 -33.09 -19.35 33.67
C LYS A 19 -32.91 -18.11 32.80
N TYR A 20 -33.79 -17.13 32.92
CA TYR A 20 -33.71 -15.88 32.18
C TYR A 20 -32.42 -15.11 32.50
N PHE A 21 -32.09 -14.95 33.79
CA PHE A 21 -30.86 -14.25 34.19
C PHE A 21 -29.59 -14.99 33.78
N ILE A 22 -29.57 -16.33 33.89
CA ILE A 22 -28.45 -17.15 33.40
C ILE A 22 -28.26 -16.98 31.89
N GLU A 23 -29.34 -16.93 31.12
CA GLU A 23 -29.29 -16.73 29.68
C GLU A 23 -28.83 -15.30 29.32
N CYS A 24 -29.25 -14.29 30.08
CA CYS A 24 -28.73 -12.93 29.96
C CYS A 24 -27.22 -12.85 30.24
N GLU A 25 -26.74 -13.51 31.30
CA GLU A 25 -25.31 -13.59 31.61
C GLU A 25 -24.54 -14.34 30.51
N ARG A 26 -25.09 -15.46 30.02
CA ARG A 26 -24.51 -16.23 28.93
C ARG A 26 -24.40 -15.41 27.64
N ARG A 27 -25.40 -14.58 27.32
CA ARG A 27 -25.38 -13.66 26.17
C ARG A 27 -24.43 -12.49 26.38
N ALA A 28 -24.32 -11.96 27.59
CA ALA A 28 -23.36 -10.90 27.92
C ALA A 28 -21.91 -11.40 27.88
N LEU A 29 -21.67 -12.67 28.25
CA LEU A 29 -20.36 -13.33 28.19
C LEU A 29 -19.99 -13.79 26.79
N GLN A 30 -20.96 -13.99 25.89
CA GLN A 30 -20.74 -14.06 24.45
C GLN A 30 -20.42 -12.67 23.92
N GLN A 31 -19.24 -12.14 24.28
CA GLN A 31 -18.71 -10.95 23.63
C GLN A 31 -18.73 -11.19 22.11
N PRO A 32 -19.18 -10.21 21.30
CA PRO A 32 -18.92 -10.29 19.87
C PRO A 32 -17.41 -10.44 19.72
N GLN A 33 -17.00 -11.52 19.06
CA GLN A 33 -15.60 -11.83 18.82
C GLN A 33 -15.01 -10.64 18.08
N GLN A 34 -14.33 -9.76 18.82
CA GLN A 34 -13.76 -8.55 18.28
C GLN A 34 -12.69 -9.02 17.30
N LEU A 35 -12.98 -8.91 16.01
CA LEU A 35 -12.02 -9.20 14.95
C LEU A 35 -10.77 -8.39 15.27
N ALA A 36 -9.65 -9.09 15.47
CA ALA A 36 -8.37 -8.43 15.70
C ALA A 36 -8.17 -7.42 14.58
N LEU A 37 -7.92 -6.16 14.94
CA LEU A 37 -7.55 -5.16 13.94
C LEU A 37 -6.33 -5.67 13.18
N PRO A 38 -6.25 -5.46 11.86
CA PRO A 38 -5.06 -5.84 11.10
C PRO A 38 -3.83 -5.25 11.76
N GLU A 39 -2.77 -6.05 11.87
CA GLU A 39 -1.51 -5.58 12.45
C GLU A 39 -1.06 -4.30 11.71
N PRO A 40 -0.58 -3.29 12.45
CA PRO A 40 -0.12 -2.06 11.81
C PRO A 40 1.01 -2.38 10.83
N GLU A 41 1.01 -1.70 9.70
CA GLU A 41 2.04 -1.86 8.68
C GLU A 41 3.44 -1.61 9.28
N LYS A 42 4.35 -2.56 9.05
CA LYS A 42 5.72 -2.47 9.54
C LYS A 42 6.45 -1.31 8.86
N LYS A 43 6.99 -0.38 9.65
CA LYS A 43 7.78 0.76 9.17
C LYS A 43 9.23 0.62 9.61
N TYR A 44 10.12 1.07 8.74
CA TYR A 44 11.57 1.04 8.97
C TYR A 44 12.12 2.47 8.87
N THR A 45 13.14 2.75 9.66
CA THR A 45 13.87 4.02 9.64
C THR A 45 15.28 3.76 9.17
N PHE A 46 15.74 4.56 8.21
CA PHE A 46 17.07 4.48 7.63
C PHE A 46 17.67 5.88 7.54
N GLU A 47 19.00 5.96 7.61
CA GLU A 47 19.75 7.17 7.33
C GLU A 47 20.37 7.04 5.93
N PHE A 48 20.37 8.13 5.17
CA PHE A 48 20.95 8.19 3.83
C PHE A 48 21.80 9.45 3.70
N THR A 49 22.90 9.33 2.98
CA THR A 49 23.65 10.47 2.48
C THR A 49 22.88 11.16 1.35
N GLU A 50 23.17 12.45 1.12
CA GLU A 50 22.59 13.16 -0.03
C GLU A 50 22.94 12.46 -1.36
N TYR A 51 24.17 11.94 -1.47
CA TYR A 51 24.62 11.25 -2.68
C TYR A 51 23.80 9.98 -2.95
N GLU A 52 23.51 9.16 -1.94
CA GLU A 52 22.67 7.96 -2.11
C GLU A 52 21.27 8.33 -2.61
N LEU A 53 20.69 9.40 -2.05
CA LEU A 53 19.38 9.91 -2.49
C LEU A 53 19.43 10.39 -3.95
N GLU A 54 20.51 11.06 -4.37
CA GLU A 54 20.70 11.44 -5.77
C GLU A 54 20.77 10.22 -6.68
N GLN A 55 21.52 9.19 -6.29
CA GLN A 55 21.65 7.95 -7.08
C GLN A 55 20.30 7.24 -7.18
N LEU A 56 19.53 7.15 -6.10
CA LEU A 56 18.18 6.56 -6.10
C LEU A 56 17.23 7.34 -7.01
N ALA A 57 17.28 8.67 -6.97
CA ALA A 57 16.47 9.53 -7.84
C ALA A 57 16.79 9.32 -9.32
N TRP A 58 18.08 9.28 -9.67
CA TRP A 58 18.52 9.05 -11.05
C TRP A 58 18.24 7.63 -11.53
N LEU A 59 18.43 6.63 -10.66
CA LEU A 59 18.09 5.23 -10.95
C LEU A 59 16.60 5.07 -11.25
N TRP A 60 15.75 5.69 -10.44
CA TRP A 60 14.30 5.64 -10.66
C TRP A 60 13.90 6.28 -12.00
N PHE A 61 14.46 7.46 -12.31
CA PHE A 61 14.21 8.12 -13.58
C PHE A 61 14.75 7.34 -14.78
N SER A 62 15.97 6.77 -14.68
CA SER A 62 16.57 5.99 -15.77
C SER A 62 15.78 4.71 -16.04
N HIS A 63 15.29 4.05 -14.99
CA HIS A 63 14.40 2.90 -15.11
C HIS A 63 13.13 3.25 -15.87
N LYS A 64 12.48 4.39 -15.55
CA LYS A 64 11.32 4.89 -16.32
C LYS A 64 11.63 5.01 -17.81
N ARG A 65 12.76 5.64 -18.13
CA ARG A 65 13.20 5.90 -19.51
C ARG A 65 13.48 4.61 -20.27
N MET A 66 14.16 3.66 -19.65
CA MET A 66 14.41 2.34 -20.25
C MET A 66 13.10 1.60 -20.50
N ASN A 67 12.16 1.67 -19.56
CA ASN A 67 10.87 1.02 -19.71
C ASN A 67 10.00 1.63 -20.83
N THR A 68 10.01 2.95 -20.96
CA THR A 68 9.38 3.65 -22.11
C THR A 68 10.00 3.21 -23.43
N LEU A 69 11.33 3.12 -23.51
CA LEU A 69 12.00 2.64 -24.73
C LEU A 69 11.57 1.20 -25.08
N LEU A 70 11.43 0.32 -24.08
CA LEU A 70 10.93 -1.04 -24.33
C LEU A 70 9.50 -0.99 -24.88
N ALA A 71 8.61 -0.19 -24.31
CA ALA A 71 7.25 -0.02 -24.84
C ALA A 71 7.27 0.46 -26.30
N ASP A 72 8.10 1.44 -26.64
CA ASP A 72 8.23 1.99 -28.00
C ASP A 72 8.82 0.96 -28.99
N LEU A 73 9.64 0.01 -28.51
CA LEU A 73 10.23 -1.04 -29.33
C LEU A 73 9.29 -2.21 -29.63
N TYR A 74 8.18 -2.34 -28.91
CA TYR A 74 7.25 -3.46 -29.11
C TYR A 74 6.69 -3.48 -30.55
N GLU A 75 6.07 -2.39 -30.99
CA GLU A 75 5.41 -2.32 -32.31
C GLU A 75 6.40 -2.59 -33.47
N PRO A 76 7.58 -1.96 -33.54
CA PRO A 76 8.57 -2.27 -34.58
C PRO A 76 9.05 -3.71 -34.57
N LEU A 77 9.33 -4.28 -33.39
CA LEU A 77 9.81 -5.66 -33.28
C LEU A 77 8.71 -6.66 -33.68
N ASN A 78 7.47 -6.39 -33.29
CA ASN A 78 6.32 -7.20 -33.64
C ASN A 78 6.06 -7.18 -35.16
N ALA A 79 6.14 -6.01 -35.79
CA ALA A 79 6.01 -5.86 -37.24
C ALA A 79 7.10 -6.63 -38.02
N LEU A 80 8.30 -6.75 -37.46
CA LEU A 80 9.40 -7.53 -38.04
C LEU A 80 9.29 -9.04 -37.77
N GLY A 81 8.29 -9.50 -37.01
CA GLY A 81 8.17 -10.88 -36.58
C GLY A 81 9.32 -11.31 -35.65
N SER A 82 9.91 -10.36 -34.92
CA SER A 82 11.04 -10.64 -34.03
C SER A 82 10.62 -11.53 -32.86
N THR A 83 11.48 -12.49 -32.51
CA THR A 83 11.31 -13.33 -31.32
C THR A 83 11.38 -12.54 -30.02
N PHE A 84 11.95 -11.33 -30.04
CA PHE A 84 12.05 -10.47 -28.85
C PHE A 84 10.76 -9.70 -28.51
N SER A 85 9.77 -9.65 -29.42
CA SER A 85 8.56 -8.83 -29.26
C SER A 85 7.80 -9.17 -27.97
N GLY A 86 7.64 -10.46 -27.67
CA GLY A 86 6.95 -10.91 -26.45
C GLY A 86 7.70 -10.52 -25.17
N SER A 87 9.03 -10.66 -25.16
CA SER A 87 9.85 -10.25 -24.00
C SER A 87 9.76 -8.76 -23.77
N VAL A 88 9.93 -7.95 -24.82
CA VAL A 88 9.87 -6.49 -24.74
C VAL A 88 8.51 -6.02 -24.23
N TYR A 89 7.40 -6.60 -24.73
CA TYR A 89 6.05 -6.33 -24.22
C TYR A 89 5.92 -6.62 -22.72
N SER A 90 6.29 -7.84 -22.29
CA SER A 90 6.20 -8.25 -20.89
C SER A 90 7.02 -7.32 -19.98
N HIS A 91 8.27 -7.01 -20.36
CA HIS A 91 9.13 -6.14 -19.56
C HIS A 91 8.56 -4.71 -19.47
N ALA A 92 8.10 -4.16 -20.60
CA ALA A 92 7.50 -2.84 -20.66
C ALA A 92 6.32 -2.68 -19.70
N HIS A 93 5.41 -3.66 -19.68
CA HIS A 93 4.18 -3.60 -18.90
C HIS A 93 4.36 -4.02 -17.44
N GLU A 94 5.13 -5.07 -17.15
CA GLU A 94 5.31 -5.58 -15.79
C GLU A 94 6.13 -4.62 -14.93
N TYR A 95 7.24 -4.08 -15.45
CA TYR A 95 8.09 -3.17 -14.69
C TYR A 95 7.53 -1.74 -14.59
N HIS A 96 6.58 -1.37 -15.46
CA HIS A 96 5.83 -0.12 -15.32
C HIS A 96 5.11 -0.06 -13.97
N ARG A 97 4.55 -1.18 -13.51
CA ARG A 97 3.85 -1.26 -12.24
C ARG A 97 4.74 -0.85 -11.07
N HIS A 98 5.94 -1.40 -10.96
CA HIS A 98 6.86 -1.07 -9.87
C HIS A 98 7.27 0.40 -9.86
N HIS A 99 7.43 1.00 -11.04
CA HIS A 99 7.68 2.42 -11.16
C HIS A 99 6.49 3.25 -10.66
N LYS A 100 5.25 2.88 -11.02
CA LYS A 100 4.02 3.55 -10.56
C LYS A 100 3.84 3.45 -9.04
N GLU A 101 3.98 2.26 -8.47
CA GLU A 101 3.83 2.02 -7.03
C GLU A 101 4.87 2.78 -6.19
N SER A 102 6.09 2.97 -6.73
CA SER A 102 7.17 3.68 -6.03
C SER A 102 7.14 5.20 -6.19
N GLN A 103 6.26 5.75 -7.03
CA GLN A 103 6.23 7.19 -7.34
C GLN A 103 6.00 8.06 -6.09
N ALA A 104 5.03 7.71 -5.24
CA ALA A 104 4.74 8.46 -4.02
C ALA A 104 5.92 8.42 -3.03
N THR A 105 6.63 7.29 -2.96
CA THR A 105 7.85 7.17 -2.14
C THR A 105 8.95 8.07 -2.67
N MET A 106 9.19 8.08 -3.98
CA MET A 106 10.19 8.96 -4.59
C MET A 106 9.85 10.43 -4.38
N GLN A 107 8.57 10.83 -4.51
CA GLN A 107 8.14 12.20 -4.23
C GLN A 107 8.45 12.64 -2.81
N ARG A 108 8.20 11.78 -1.81
CA ARG A 108 8.55 12.06 -0.41
C ARG A 108 10.06 12.18 -0.20
N LEU A 109 10.85 11.32 -0.84
CA LEU A 109 12.32 11.34 -0.71
C LEU A 109 12.94 12.61 -1.30
N ILE A 110 12.39 13.12 -2.41
CA ILE A 110 12.94 14.33 -3.06
C ILE A 110 12.39 15.65 -2.51
N GLU A 111 11.32 15.61 -1.70
CA GLU A 111 10.65 16.80 -1.17
C GLU A 111 11.60 17.82 -0.53
N PRO A 112 12.56 17.42 0.33
CA PRO A 112 13.48 18.37 0.97
C PRO A 112 14.41 19.09 -0.03
N PHE A 113 14.60 18.53 -1.22
CA PHE A 113 15.57 19.02 -2.21
C PHE A 113 14.93 19.90 -3.30
N LYS A 114 13.62 20.14 -3.26
CA LYS A 114 12.91 20.96 -4.27
C LYS A 114 13.47 22.38 -4.43
N GLN A 115 14.04 22.94 -3.37
CA GLN A 115 14.67 24.27 -3.38
C GLN A 115 16.20 24.21 -3.46
N SER A 116 16.78 23.03 -3.68
CA SER A 116 18.22 22.86 -3.75
C SER A 116 18.81 23.62 -4.95
N THR A 117 19.95 24.26 -4.71
CA THR A 117 20.76 24.91 -5.76
C THR A 117 21.71 23.94 -6.45
N LYS A 118 21.78 22.69 -5.99
CA LYS A 118 22.65 21.65 -6.56
C LYS A 118 22.10 21.18 -7.90
N LEU A 119 22.99 21.15 -8.90
CA LEU A 119 22.62 20.86 -10.29
C LEU A 119 21.94 19.49 -10.47
N ASN A 120 22.36 18.47 -9.71
CA ASN A 120 21.77 17.14 -9.77
C ASN A 120 20.28 17.16 -9.42
N TRP A 121 19.93 17.81 -8.31
CA TRP A 121 18.55 17.97 -7.87
C TRP A 121 17.71 18.79 -8.84
N GLN A 122 18.23 19.92 -9.31
CA GLN A 122 17.55 20.75 -10.30
C GLN A 122 17.23 19.99 -11.60
N ARG A 123 18.07 19.04 -11.99
CA ARG A 123 17.87 18.23 -13.20
C ARG A 123 16.91 17.06 -13.00
N VAL A 124 16.97 16.38 -11.85
CA VAL A 124 16.21 15.13 -11.64
C VAL A 124 14.79 15.38 -11.11
N ILE A 125 14.59 16.39 -10.26
CA ILE A 125 13.29 16.68 -9.62
C ILE A 125 12.15 16.94 -10.63
N PRO A 126 12.34 17.71 -11.71
CA PRO A 126 11.30 17.91 -12.73
C PRO A 126 10.90 16.63 -13.46
N LYS A 127 11.74 15.60 -13.43
CA LYS A 127 11.54 14.31 -14.11
C LYS A 127 10.77 13.30 -13.24
N ILE A 128 10.84 13.48 -11.92
CA ILE A 128 10.13 12.67 -10.92
C ILE A 128 8.78 13.30 -10.59
N THR A 129 8.73 14.63 -10.53
CA THR A 129 7.48 15.36 -10.32
C THR A 129 6.62 15.23 -11.58
N PRO A 130 5.34 14.83 -11.48
CA PRO A 130 4.47 14.72 -12.63
C PRO A 130 4.23 16.12 -13.22
N THR A 131 5.00 16.46 -14.25
CA THR A 131 4.68 17.58 -15.14
C THR A 131 3.65 17.05 -16.13
N ARG A 132 2.37 17.21 -15.77
CA ARG A 132 1.19 17.16 -16.64
C ARG A 132 1.14 15.97 -17.60
N ASN A 133 0.37 14.94 -17.27
CA ASN A 133 -0.14 13.86 -18.15
C ASN A 133 0.55 13.76 -19.52
N TYR A 134 1.76 13.22 -19.55
CA TYR A 134 2.32 12.71 -20.79
C TYR A 134 2.61 11.24 -20.59
N LEU A 135 1.81 10.46 -21.32
CA LEU A 135 1.86 9.01 -21.47
C LEU A 135 1.20 8.25 -20.32
N ASP A 136 -0.13 8.40 -20.27
CA ASP A 136 -0.98 7.21 -20.24
C ASP A 136 -0.56 6.35 -21.44
N PHE A 137 -0.01 5.18 -21.15
CA PHE A 137 -0.19 4.03 -22.02
C PHE A 137 -1.54 3.42 -21.67
#